data_AF-A0A7D9LNU9-F1
#
_entry.id   AF-A0A7D9LNU9-F1
#
_cell.length_a   1.000
_cell.length_b   1.000
_cell.length_c   1.000
_cell.angle_alpha   90.00
_cell.angle_beta   90.00
_cell.angle_gamma   90.00
#
_symmetry.space_group_name_H-M   'P 1'
#
loop_
_entity.id
_entity.type
_entity.pdbx_description
1 polymer ?
#
loop_
_entity_poly.entity_id
_entity_poly.type
_entity_poly.pdbx_seq_one_letter_code
_entity_poly.pdbx_strand_id
1 'polypeptide(L)'
;YILNKREFDTEYIGKYKDQKAYSYFDSGFVGEILTNKTGPFIILLCNVRASMSINEEKDLWVATQPDGKVLTAWCSCMAGASGCCNHIIATLYKVEYANSQGFCSPACTSIPCGWNKSTTTIIEPKKIADIVVRKKLRSKQATSSNREEVRMAELNKFYPREKLQQNMTNERLTLLLNGIQKSNPTAVLFKSIEGMSIDSVTCHNLTVINIANEVSIDCQDKDEKMTTLLKKLCFSEKECAAVERCTRNQSNSKEWIEHRKGRLTASKHHEYYTKINTIMKTRTPVKPKTTPLVLSLLYQDKKLDKVAAVQWGKCREEEALKEFYALEATKHIDFKLEKSGLYLDKNRAYIGASPDGILYCKCHGKAVIEIKCPFSIKDSKIADGYGKCDFLTLEDDSIVLKTSHKYYTQINSQIALSNSTCGYFVVWTSQDILVQNIEFNKNHWEAVSTNLEIFFKSYVAERILRLNSIEFCGSCEKVLFEENEIAENELDLRSICCDQCNCWYHLKCQGLDDVVDGEWLCLLCLTNISVN
;
A
#
# COMPACT_ATOMS: atom_id res chain seq x y z
N TYR A 1 -51.02 25.04 -47.52
CA TYR A 1 -52.11 24.98 -46.53
C TYR A 1 -51.67 25.48 -45.15
N ILE A 2 -50.53 25.04 -44.60
CA ILE A 2 -50.07 25.40 -43.23
C ILE A 2 -49.41 26.80 -43.13
N LEU A 3 -48.80 27.31 -44.20
CA LEU A 3 -48.07 28.60 -44.16
C LEU A 3 -48.94 29.86 -44.39
N ASN A 4 -50.25 29.70 -44.65
CA ASN A 4 -51.15 30.82 -44.99
C ASN A 4 -52.22 31.12 -43.91
N LYS A 5 -52.15 30.48 -42.73
CA LYS A 5 -52.98 30.87 -41.60
C LYS A 5 -52.23 31.89 -40.75
N ARG A 6 -52.87 33.04 -40.45
CA ARG A 6 -52.46 34.10 -39.51
C ARG A 6 -52.27 33.62 -38.05
N GLU A 7 -52.24 32.31 -37.81
CA GLU A 7 -52.15 31.64 -36.50
C GLU A 7 -50.76 31.03 -36.23
N PHE A 8 -49.80 31.17 -37.17
CA PHE A 8 -48.38 31.00 -36.83
C PHE A 8 -47.86 32.30 -36.24
N ASP A 9 -48.05 32.44 -34.94
CA ASP A 9 -47.46 33.52 -34.16
C ASP A 9 -45.93 33.50 -34.37
N THR A 10 -45.44 34.48 -35.14
CA THR A 10 -44.01 34.68 -35.39
C THR A 10 -43.25 34.85 -34.08
N GLU A 11 -43.92 35.38 -33.04
CA GLU A 11 -43.38 35.52 -31.70
C GLU A 11 -43.22 34.15 -31.01
N TYR A 12 -44.19 33.24 -31.16
CA TYR A 12 -44.10 31.85 -30.67
C TYR A 12 -42.98 31.06 -31.34
N ILE A 13 -42.85 31.15 -32.67
CA ILE A 13 -41.76 30.47 -33.40
C ILE A 13 -40.39 31.06 -33.01
N GLY A 14 -40.32 32.38 -32.84
CA GLY A 14 -39.12 33.07 -32.33
C GLY A 14 -38.73 32.57 -30.95
N LYS A 15 -39.66 32.61 -29.98
CA LYS A 15 -39.45 32.11 -28.61
C LYS A 15 -39.04 30.64 -28.57
N TYR A 16 -39.63 29.79 -29.41
CA TYR A 16 -39.25 28.38 -29.51
C TYR A 16 -37.81 28.20 -30.05
N LYS A 17 -37.44 28.96 -31.10
CA LYS A 17 -36.08 28.93 -31.66
C LYS A 17 -35.06 29.45 -30.65
N ASP A 18 -35.37 30.52 -29.94
CA ASP A 18 -34.50 31.12 -28.93
C ASP A 18 -34.27 30.17 -27.75
N GLN A 19 -35.33 29.58 -27.18
CA GLN A 19 -35.21 28.57 -26.11
C GLN A 19 -34.39 27.36 -26.57
N LYS A 20 -34.63 26.88 -27.79
CA LYS A 20 -33.90 25.74 -28.33
C LYS A 20 -32.45 26.08 -28.68
N ALA A 21 -32.14 27.33 -29.03
CA ALA A 21 -30.77 27.77 -29.22
C ALA A 21 -30.04 27.91 -27.88
N TYR A 22 -30.69 28.50 -26.88
CA TYR A 22 -30.16 28.60 -25.53
C TYR A 22 -29.82 27.23 -24.95
N SER A 23 -30.66 26.21 -25.16
CA SER A 23 -30.38 24.85 -24.67
C SER A 23 -29.10 24.25 -25.25
N TYR A 24 -28.71 24.59 -26.49
CA TYR A 24 -27.44 24.13 -27.08
C TYR A 24 -26.23 24.82 -26.42
N PHE A 25 -26.37 26.10 -26.09
CA PHE A 25 -25.36 26.83 -25.32
C PHE A 25 -25.22 26.24 -23.90
N ASP A 26 -26.32 26.10 -23.18
CA ASP A 26 -26.37 25.58 -21.80
C ASP A 26 -25.88 24.12 -21.70
N SER A 27 -26.19 23.29 -22.70
CA SER A 27 -25.73 21.89 -22.78
C SER A 27 -24.25 21.75 -23.20
N GLY A 28 -23.52 22.86 -23.41
CA GLY A 28 -22.12 22.83 -23.81
C GLY A 28 -21.87 22.30 -25.22
N PHE A 29 -22.85 22.39 -26.13
CA PHE A 29 -22.74 21.90 -27.51
C PHE A 29 -22.04 22.89 -28.45
N VAL A 30 -21.88 24.14 -28.01
CA VAL A 30 -21.13 25.17 -28.74
C VAL A 30 -19.64 25.04 -28.40
N GLY A 31 -18.84 24.71 -29.40
CA GLY A 31 -17.39 24.54 -29.31
C GLY A 31 -16.63 25.84 -29.10
N GLU A 32 -15.32 25.81 -29.29
CA GLU A 32 -14.48 27.01 -29.20
C GLU A 32 -14.89 28.03 -30.28
N ILE A 33 -14.85 29.32 -29.93
CA ILE A 33 -15.17 30.41 -30.86
C ILE A 33 -13.86 31.11 -31.19
N LEU A 34 -13.48 31.03 -32.46
CA LEU A 34 -12.33 31.73 -33.00
C LEU A 34 -12.79 33.07 -33.56
N THR A 35 -12.02 34.13 -33.31
CA THR A 35 -12.37 35.48 -33.76
C THR A 35 -11.26 36.06 -34.62
N ASN A 36 -11.61 36.65 -35.77
CA ASN A 36 -10.68 37.39 -36.61
C ASN A 36 -11.27 38.76 -36.97
N LYS A 37 -10.48 39.82 -36.85
CA LYS A 37 -10.88 41.18 -37.23
C LYS A 37 -10.35 41.49 -38.62
N THR A 38 -11.24 41.73 -39.57
CA THR A 38 -10.90 42.08 -40.96
C THR A 38 -11.54 43.41 -41.32
N GLY A 39 -10.76 44.48 -41.24
CA GLY A 39 -11.25 45.85 -41.47
C GLY A 39 -12.32 46.27 -40.45
N PRO A 40 -13.51 46.74 -40.88
CA PRO A 40 -14.60 47.11 -39.98
C PRO A 40 -15.44 45.92 -39.50
N PHE A 41 -15.07 44.68 -39.85
CA PHE A 41 -15.85 43.47 -39.56
C PHE A 41 -15.11 42.54 -38.59
N ILE A 42 -15.89 41.83 -37.77
CA ILE A 42 -15.43 40.76 -36.90
C ILE A 42 -16.05 39.46 -37.41
N ILE A 43 -15.22 38.47 -37.69
CA ILE A 43 -15.65 37.14 -38.12
C ILE A 43 -15.48 36.19 -36.96
N LEU A 44 -16.57 35.54 -36.58
CA LEU A 44 -16.61 34.47 -35.60
C LEU A 44 -16.66 33.13 -36.33
N LEU A 45 -15.80 32.18 -35.99
CA LEU A 45 -15.84 30.80 -36.49
C LEU A 45 -16.05 29.85 -35.32
N CYS A 46 -16.93 28.85 -35.49
CA CYS A 46 -17.26 27.90 -34.43
C CYS A 46 -17.76 26.57 -35.00
N ASN A 47 -17.62 25.52 -34.18
CA ASN A 47 -18.22 24.20 -34.40
C ASN A 47 -19.32 23.97 -33.36
N VAL A 48 -20.51 23.59 -33.79
CA VAL A 48 -21.63 23.29 -32.89
C VAL A 48 -22.14 21.87 -33.12
N ARG A 49 -22.26 21.07 -32.05
CA ARG A 49 -22.75 19.70 -32.13
C ARG A 49 -24.24 19.65 -32.48
N ALA A 50 -24.62 18.68 -33.32
CA ALA A 50 -26.01 18.43 -33.65
C ALA A 50 -26.74 17.77 -32.45
N SER A 51 -27.95 18.23 -32.14
CA SER A 51 -28.73 17.68 -31.02
C SER A 51 -29.13 16.21 -31.17
N MET A 52 -29.25 15.72 -32.41
CA MET A 52 -29.64 14.35 -32.72
C MET A 52 -28.46 13.43 -33.02
N SER A 53 -27.24 13.97 -33.13
CA SER A 53 -26.03 13.20 -33.45
C SER A 53 -24.84 13.86 -32.76
N ILE A 54 -24.48 13.33 -31.58
CA ILE A 54 -23.44 13.89 -30.72
C ILE A 54 -22.05 13.89 -31.38
N ASN A 55 -21.83 12.98 -32.33
CA ASN A 55 -20.57 12.85 -33.07
C ASN A 55 -20.52 13.73 -34.33
N GLU A 56 -21.61 14.41 -34.67
CA GLU A 56 -21.69 15.27 -35.85
C GLU A 56 -21.60 16.73 -35.43
N GLU A 57 -20.58 17.42 -35.95
CA GLU A 57 -20.36 18.84 -35.71
C GLU A 57 -20.74 19.65 -36.95
N LYS A 58 -21.30 20.84 -36.71
CA LYS A 58 -21.68 21.79 -37.75
C LYS A 58 -20.77 22.99 -37.69
N ASP A 59 -19.96 23.15 -38.74
CA ASP A 59 -19.20 24.36 -38.98
C ASP A 59 -20.14 25.54 -39.21
N LEU A 60 -19.82 26.67 -38.60
CA LEU A 60 -20.51 27.93 -38.85
C LEU A 60 -19.56 29.12 -38.76
N TRP A 61 -19.97 30.19 -39.41
CA TRP A 61 -19.33 31.49 -39.23
C TRP A 61 -20.37 32.61 -39.15
N VAL A 62 -20.04 33.67 -38.41
CA VAL A 62 -20.88 34.85 -38.24
C VAL A 62 -20.03 36.10 -38.47
N ALA A 63 -20.47 36.98 -39.36
CA ALA A 63 -19.85 38.28 -39.56
C ALA A 63 -20.65 39.36 -38.81
N THR A 64 -19.97 40.08 -37.92
CA THR A 64 -20.55 41.15 -37.11
C THR A 64 -19.76 42.45 -37.24
N GLN A 65 -20.40 43.56 -36.87
CA GLN A 65 -19.73 44.83 -36.64
C GLN A 65 -19.30 44.96 -35.16
N PRO A 66 -18.35 45.87 -34.83
CA PRO A 66 -17.92 46.10 -33.44
C PRO A 66 -19.03 46.52 -32.47
N ASP A 67 -20.14 47.04 -32.98
CA ASP A 67 -21.34 47.40 -32.20
C ASP A 67 -22.25 46.19 -31.91
N GLY A 68 -21.86 44.98 -32.33
CA GLY A 68 -22.62 43.75 -32.13
C GLY A 68 -23.66 43.47 -33.22
N LYS A 69 -23.80 44.33 -34.23
CA LYS A 69 -24.74 44.09 -35.33
C LYS A 69 -24.28 42.92 -36.20
N VAL A 70 -25.13 41.89 -36.33
CA VAL A 70 -24.90 40.75 -37.22
C VAL A 70 -25.19 41.16 -38.66
N LEU A 71 -24.21 41.02 -39.55
CA LEU A 71 -24.36 41.33 -40.98
C LEU A 71 -24.85 40.12 -41.76
N THR A 72 -24.22 38.97 -41.52
CA THR A 72 -24.57 37.71 -42.16
C THR A 72 -23.97 36.54 -41.39
N ALA A 73 -24.55 35.36 -41.56
CA ALA A 73 -24.11 34.14 -40.91
C ALA A 73 -24.39 32.94 -41.81
N TRP A 74 -23.58 31.90 -41.64
CA TRP A 74 -23.74 30.65 -42.37
C TRP A 74 -23.43 29.47 -41.45
N CYS A 75 -24.12 28.35 -41.67
CA CYS A 75 -23.89 27.11 -40.95
C CYS A 75 -24.06 25.93 -41.92
N SER A 76 -23.29 24.85 -41.72
CA SER A 76 -23.37 23.64 -42.55
C SER A 76 -24.60 22.75 -42.29
N CYS A 77 -25.49 23.15 -41.37
CA CYS A 77 -26.76 22.44 -41.15
C CYS A 77 -27.78 22.72 -42.27
N MET A 78 -28.79 21.86 -42.40
CA MET A 78 -29.86 22.01 -43.40
C MET A 78 -30.56 23.38 -43.35
N ALA A 79 -30.72 23.96 -42.15
CA ALA A 79 -31.33 25.27 -41.97
C ALA A 79 -30.31 26.44 -42.05
N GLY A 80 -29.03 26.17 -42.29
CA GLY A 80 -27.96 27.16 -42.17
C GLY A 80 -27.98 28.22 -43.28
N ALA A 81 -28.58 27.90 -44.43
CA ALA A 81 -28.82 28.88 -45.51
C ALA A 81 -29.76 30.02 -45.09
N SER A 82 -30.55 29.84 -44.02
CA SER A 82 -31.42 30.91 -43.49
C SER A 82 -30.67 31.97 -42.67
N GLY A 83 -29.41 31.73 -42.31
CA GLY A 83 -28.63 32.62 -41.44
C GLY A 83 -29.11 32.70 -39.98
N CYS A 84 -30.22 32.04 -39.63
CA CYS A 84 -30.85 32.11 -38.30
C CYS A 84 -31.16 30.72 -37.72
N CYS A 85 -30.31 29.72 -37.97
CA CYS A 85 -30.48 28.40 -37.37
C CYS A 85 -30.12 28.43 -35.87
N ASN A 86 -30.60 27.45 -35.12
CA ASN A 86 -30.35 27.39 -33.67
C ASN A 86 -28.85 27.32 -33.32
N HIS A 87 -28.02 26.75 -34.20
CA HIS A 87 -26.56 26.72 -34.00
C HIS A 87 -25.95 28.13 -34.03
N ILE A 88 -26.37 28.99 -34.97
CA ILE A 88 -25.89 30.37 -35.08
C ILE A 88 -26.31 31.18 -33.86
N ILE A 89 -27.58 31.06 -33.44
CA ILE A 89 -28.10 31.77 -32.27
C ILE A 89 -27.40 31.29 -30.98
N ALA A 90 -27.15 29.98 -30.83
CA ALA A 90 -26.41 29.42 -29.70
C ALA A 90 -24.97 29.96 -29.61
N THR A 91 -24.29 30.13 -30.76
CA THR A 91 -22.98 30.77 -30.80
C THR A 91 -23.03 32.21 -30.32
N LEU A 92 -24.06 32.98 -30.72
CA LEU A 92 -24.24 34.35 -30.25
C LEU A 92 -24.49 34.43 -28.74
N TYR A 93 -25.29 33.52 -28.16
CA TYR A 93 -25.45 33.41 -26.70
C TYR A 93 -24.11 33.20 -25.99
N LYS A 94 -23.25 32.33 -26.54
CA LYS A 94 -21.93 32.09 -25.95
C LYS A 94 -21.01 33.31 -26.00
N VAL A 95 -21.09 34.11 -27.08
CA VAL A 95 -20.32 35.37 -27.20
C VAL A 95 -20.84 36.41 -26.20
N GLU A 96 -22.15 36.57 -26.09
CA GLU A 96 -22.76 37.49 -25.12
C GLU A 96 -22.38 37.11 -23.70
N TYR A 97 -22.51 35.82 -23.33
CA TYR A 97 -22.12 35.32 -22.03
C TYR A 97 -20.62 35.52 -21.75
N ALA A 98 -19.76 35.25 -22.74
CA ALA A 98 -18.32 35.48 -22.58
C ALA A 98 -18.00 36.97 -22.34
N ASN A 99 -18.72 37.87 -23.02
CA ASN A 99 -18.59 39.32 -22.84
C ASN A 99 -19.13 39.77 -21.48
N SER A 100 -20.31 39.29 -21.06
CA SER A 100 -20.95 39.66 -19.79
C SER A 100 -20.14 39.21 -18.57
N GLN A 101 -19.46 38.05 -18.68
CA GLN A 101 -18.65 37.48 -17.61
C GLN A 101 -17.16 37.89 -17.68
N GLY A 102 -16.75 38.67 -18.68
CA GLY A 102 -15.36 39.11 -18.84
C GLY A 102 -14.37 38.03 -19.28
N PHE A 103 -14.84 36.95 -19.91
CA PHE A 103 -14.02 35.82 -20.38
C PHE A 103 -13.31 36.08 -21.73
N CYS A 104 -13.25 37.31 -22.22
CA CYS A 104 -12.65 37.65 -23.51
C CYS A 104 -11.10 37.62 -23.51
N SER A 105 -10.44 37.50 -22.35
CA SER A 105 -8.99 37.24 -22.20
C SER A 105 -8.65 36.89 -20.74
N PRO A 106 -9.02 35.70 -20.24
CA PRO A 106 -8.73 35.33 -18.85
C PRO A 106 -7.23 35.09 -18.67
N ALA A 107 -6.67 35.58 -17.56
CA ALA A 107 -5.30 35.24 -17.18
C ALA A 107 -5.16 33.71 -17.11
N CYS A 108 -3.97 33.17 -17.39
CA CYS A 108 -3.73 31.72 -17.43
C CYS A 108 -4.11 30.98 -16.13
N THR A 109 -4.20 31.70 -15.00
CA THR A 109 -4.65 31.21 -13.69
C THR A 109 -6.17 31.20 -13.50
N SER A 110 -6.91 31.86 -14.39
CA SER A 110 -8.39 31.99 -14.35
C SER A 110 -9.10 31.00 -15.29
N ILE A 111 -8.34 30.16 -16.00
CA ILE A 111 -8.86 29.12 -16.90
C ILE A 111 -8.78 27.75 -16.21
N PRO A 112 -9.83 26.91 -16.26
CA PRO A 112 -9.79 25.55 -15.75
C PRO A 112 -8.63 24.74 -16.33
N CYS A 113 -7.92 23.98 -15.49
CA CYS A 113 -6.70 23.25 -15.81
C CYS A 113 -6.81 22.43 -17.12
N GLY A 114 -6.01 22.80 -18.13
CA GLY A 114 -6.02 22.19 -19.46
C GLY A 114 -5.29 20.85 -19.56
N TRP A 115 -4.58 20.40 -18.52
CA TRP A 115 -3.73 19.20 -18.58
C TRP A 115 -4.51 17.89 -18.80
N ASN A 116 -5.81 17.88 -18.48
CA ASN A 116 -6.66 16.69 -18.61
C ASN A 116 -7.51 16.67 -19.90
N LYS A 117 -7.37 17.65 -20.80
CA LYS A 117 -8.22 17.75 -22.01
C LYS A 117 -7.84 16.77 -23.14
N SER A 118 -6.75 16.02 -23.03
CA SER A 118 -6.25 15.14 -24.11
C SER A 118 -6.33 13.64 -23.79
N THR A 119 -7.49 13.15 -23.35
CA THR A 119 -7.81 11.71 -23.42
C THR A 119 -8.99 11.52 -24.36
N THR A 120 -8.69 11.36 -25.66
CA THR A 120 -9.56 10.89 -26.76
C THR A 120 -11.05 11.26 -26.65
N THR A 121 -11.48 12.24 -27.44
CA THR A 121 -12.85 12.75 -27.57
C THR A 121 -13.84 11.81 -28.28
N ILE A 122 -13.42 10.61 -28.71
CA ILE A 122 -14.29 9.63 -29.36
C ILE A 122 -14.52 8.47 -28.38
N ILE A 123 -15.56 8.60 -27.55
CA ILE A 123 -16.06 7.50 -26.73
C ILE A 123 -17.43 7.12 -27.29
N GLU A 124 -17.52 5.98 -27.97
CA GLU A 124 -18.83 5.42 -28.34
C GLU A 124 -19.56 4.96 -27.07
N PRO A 125 -20.78 5.46 -26.80
CA PRO A 125 -21.57 4.98 -25.67
C PRO A 125 -21.91 3.51 -25.86
N LYS A 126 -21.55 2.66 -24.89
CA LYS A 126 -21.89 1.23 -24.87
C LYS A 126 -22.65 0.89 -23.59
N LYS A 127 -23.56 -0.10 -23.66
CA LYS A 127 -24.20 -0.67 -22.46
C LYS A 127 -23.10 -1.22 -21.55
N ILE A 128 -23.28 -1.13 -20.23
CA ILE A 128 -22.29 -1.60 -19.24
C ILE A 128 -21.83 -3.06 -19.49
N ALA A 129 -22.75 -3.93 -19.89
CA ALA A 129 -22.45 -5.33 -20.22
C ALA A 129 -21.48 -5.48 -21.42
N ASP A 130 -21.46 -4.49 -22.32
CA ASP A 130 -20.68 -4.50 -23.56
C ASP A 130 -19.40 -3.66 -23.44
N ILE A 131 -19.13 -3.08 -22.25
CA ILE A 131 -17.89 -2.37 -21.96
C ILE A 131 -16.77 -3.40 -21.75
N VAL A 132 -15.95 -3.58 -22.77
CA VAL A 132 -14.73 -4.39 -22.65
C VAL A 132 -13.65 -3.56 -21.95
N VAL A 133 -13.52 -3.73 -20.63
CA VAL A 133 -12.42 -3.15 -19.85
C VAL A 133 -11.12 -3.88 -20.20
N ARG A 134 -10.38 -3.36 -21.19
CA ARG A 134 -9.05 -3.86 -21.50
C ARG A 134 -8.04 -3.24 -20.54
N LYS A 135 -7.35 -4.06 -19.75
CA LYS A 135 -6.05 -3.68 -19.18
C LYS A 135 -5.16 -3.29 -20.37
N LYS A 136 -4.48 -2.14 -20.33
CA LYS A 136 -3.51 -1.76 -21.38
C LYS A 136 -2.52 -2.92 -21.54
N LEU A 137 -2.68 -3.71 -22.59
CA LEU A 137 -1.65 -4.63 -23.04
C LEU A 137 -0.49 -3.74 -23.48
N ARG A 138 0.67 -3.84 -22.82
CA ARG A 138 1.93 -3.40 -23.42
C ARG A 138 2.00 -4.14 -24.76
N SER A 139 1.89 -3.42 -25.87
CA SER A 139 1.87 -4.01 -27.20
C SER A 139 3.19 -4.76 -27.43
N LYS A 140 3.15 -6.09 -27.36
CA LYS A 140 4.03 -6.91 -28.19
C LYS A 140 3.48 -6.75 -29.61
N GLN A 141 4.35 -6.42 -30.57
CA GLN A 141 4.07 -6.09 -31.98
C GLN A 141 3.82 -4.61 -32.28
N ALA A 142 4.86 -3.80 -32.10
CA ALA A 142 5.19 -2.77 -33.10
C ALA A 142 6.60 -3.13 -33.61
N THR A 143 6.73 -3.27 -34.92
CA THR A 143 8.00 -3.53 -35.60
C THR A 143 9.03 -2.49 -35.19
N SER A 144 10.12 -3.00 -34.62
CA SER A 144 11.33 -2.29 -34.28
C SER A 144 11.97 -1.67 -35.53
N SER A 145 11.75 -0.39 -35.75
CA SER A 145 12.78 0.52 -36.29
C SER A 145 12.26 1.96 -36.18
N ASN A 146 13.06 2.81 -35.55
CA ASN A 146 12.93 4.28 -35.53
C ASN A 146 11.94 4.94 -34.56
N ARG A 147 11.73 4.38 -33.37
CA ARG A 147 11.53 5.24 -32.20
C ARG A 147 12.70 5.04 -31.27
N GLU A 148 13.55 6.07 -31.18
CA GLU A 148 14.54 6.17 -30.11
C GLU A 148 13.81 5.93 -28.79
N GLU A 149 14.24 4.91 -28.05
CA GLU A 149 13.79 4.71 -26.70
C GLU A 149 14.02 6.02 -25.95
N VAL A 150 12.94 6.69 -25.56
CA VAL A 150 13.04 7.75 -24.56
C VAL A 150 13.65 7.06 -23.34
N ARG A 151 14.96 7.29 -23.14
CA ARG A 151 15.76 6.63 -22.11
C ARG A 151 15.07 6.90 -20.78
N MET A 152 14.43 5.88 -20.23
CA MET A 152 13.86 5.92 -18.87
C MET A 152 14.90 6.36 -17.83
N ALA A 153 16.19 6.15 -18.14
CA ALA A 153 17.31 6.65 -17.35
C ALA A 153 17.42 8.19 -17.31
N GLU A 154 17.04 8.92 -18.37
CA GLU A 154 17.10 10.38 -18.42
C GLU A 154 15.87 11.02 -17.74
N LEU A 155 14.68 10.41 -17.87
CA LEU A 155 13.49 10.78 -17.10
C LEU A 155 13.66 10.55 -15.59
N ASN A 156 14.29 9.43 -15.20
CA ASN A 156 14.61 9.17 -13.78
C ASN A 156 15.73 10.06 -13.23
N LYS A 157 16.54 10.69 -14.11
CA LYS A 157 17.56 11.69 -13.74
C LYS A 157 17.04 13.13 -13.78
N PHE A 158 15.85 13.37 -14.35
CA PHE A 158 15.29 14.71 -14.44
C PHE A 158 14.77 15.17 -13.08
N TYR A 159 15.56 16.02 -12.43
CA TYR A 159 15.19 16.68 -11.20
C TYR A 159 14.88 18.15 -11.52
N PRO A 160 13.64 18.63 -11.31
CA PRO A 160 13.23 19.98 -11.75
C PRO A 160 13.88 21.12 -10.95
N ARG A 161 14.56 20.81 -9.83
CA ARG A 161 15.33 21.77 -9.03
C ARG A 161 16.72 21.97 -9.63
N GLU A 162 17.24 23.19 -9.55
CA GLU A 162 18.61 23.51 -9.96
C GLU A 162 19.63 22.65 -9.19
N LYS A 163 20.77 22.26 -9.79
CA LYS A 163 21.73 21.30 -9.17
C LYS A 163 22.17 21.69 -7.76
N LEU A 164 22.29 22.98 -7.46
CA LEU A 164 22.65 23.51 -6.14
C LEU A 164 21.53 23.37 -5.09
N GLN A 165 20.30 23.13 -5.53
CA GLN A 165 19.08 22.98 -4.71
C GLN A 165 18.62 21.52 -4.59
N GLN A 166 19.28 20.58 -5.28
CA GLN A 166 18.94 19.16 -5.22
C GLN A 166 19.40 18.51 -3.90
N ASN A 167 20.47 19.03 -3.28
CA ASN A 167 20.93 18.64 -1.95
C ASN A 167 20.24 19.47 -0.86
N MET A 168 19.03 19.04 -0.48
CA MET A 168 18.32 19.59 0.67
C MET A 168 18.82 18.93 1.95
N THR A 169 19.68 19.63 2.69
CA THR A 169 20.10 19.21 4.03
C THR A 169 19.13 19.73 5.09
N ASN A 170 19.00 19.01 6.22
CA ASN A 170 18.17 19.44 7.35
C ASN A 170 18.58 20.82 7.90
N GLU A 171 19.86 21.18 7.79
CA GLU A 171 20.38 22.50 8.17
C GLU A 171 19.84 23.62 7.26
N ARG A 172 19.81 23.42 5.93
CA ARG A 172 19.25 24.39 4.99
C ARG A 172 17.75 24.59 5.18
N LEU A 173 17.03 23.50 5.46
CA LEU A 173 15.60 23.57 5.80
C LEU A 173 15.37 24.40 7.06
N THR A 174 16.19 24.18 8.09
CA THR A 174 16.11 24.90 9.37
C THR A 174 16.43 26.39 9.19
N LEU A 175 17.46 26.72 8.41
CA LEU A 175 17.79 28.12 8.08
C LEU A 175 16.67 28.83 7.32
N LEU A 176 16.03 28.14 6.35
CA LEU A 176 14.91 28.68 5.60
C LEU A 176 13.69 28.94 6.50
N LEU A 177 13.32 27.97 7.35
CA LEU A 177 12.18 28.10 8.27
C LEU A 177 12.41 29.25 9.27
N ASN A 178 13.61 29.35 9.84
CA ASN A 178 13.98 30.44 10.74
C ASN A 178 13.97 31.80 10.01
N GLY A 179 14.42 31.85 8.76
CA GLY A 179 14.38 33.06 7.93
C GLY A 179 12.95 33.52 7.63
N ILE A 180 12.05 32.57 7.32
CA ILE A 180 10.62 32.85 7.08
C ILE A 180 9.97 33.36 8.36
N GLN A 181 10.21 32.70 9.50
CA GLN A 181 9.63 33.09 10.78
C GLN A 181 10.14 34.47 11.26
N LYS A 182 11.40 34.80 10.98
CA LYS A 182 11.97 36.11 11.25
C LYS A 182 11.40 37.20 10.34
N SER A 183 11.11 36.87 9.08
CA SER A 183 10.62 37.83 8.08
C SER A 183 9.11 38.04 8.17
N ASN A 184 8.36 37.00 8.51
CA ASN A 184 6.92 37.05 8.75
C ASN A 184 6.55 36.06 9.87
N PRO A 185 6.39 36.54 11.12
CA PRO A 185 6.05 35.70 12.27
C PRO A 185 4.69 34.99 12.15
N THR A 186 3.81 35.50 11.28
CA THR A 186 2.46 34.97 11.06
C THR A 186 2.38 34.01 9.87
N ALA A 187 3.50 33.77 9.18
CA ALA A 187 3.55 32.85 8.06
C ALA A 187 3.23 31.42 8.53
N VAL A 188 2.23 30.82 7.90
CA VAL A 188 1.83 29.42 8.13
C VAL A 188 2.16 28.60 6.89
N LEU A 189 2.76 27.42 7.10
CA LEU A 189 3.06 26.50 6.02
C LEU A 189 1.84 25.60 5.78
N PHE A 190 1.22 25.72 4.61
CA PHE A 190 0.07 24.89 4.25
C PHE A 190 0.53 23.47 3.90
N LYS A 191 0.23 22.49 4.77
CA LYS A 191 0.59 21.07 4.57
C LYS A 191 -0.62 20.35 3.98
N SER A 192 -0.66 20.13 2.66
CA SER A 192 -1.86 19.63 1.96
C SER A 192 -2.16 18.12 2.12
N ILE A 193 -1.79 17.51 3.24
CA ILE A 193 -2.20 16.14 3.59
C ILE A 193 -2.56 16.15 5.08
N GLU A 194 -3.86 16.20 5.38
CA GLU A 194 -4.40 15.89 6.70
C GLU A 194 -4.00 14.46 7.05
N GLY A 195 -3.10 14.30 8.03
CA GLY A 195 -2.74 12.98 8.57
C GLY A 195 -1.27 12.77 8.93
N MET A 196 -0.33 13.54 8.37
CA MET A 196 1.07 13.41 8.78
C MET A 196 1.38 14.36 9.94
N SER A 197 1.19 13.91 11.17
CA SER A 197 1.95 14.45 12.31
C SER A 197 3.45 14.33 12.01
N ILE A 198 4.29 15.19 12.60
CA ILE A 198 5.75 15.01 12.54
C ILE A 198 6.10 13.57 12.95
N ASP A 199 5.45 13.07 14.00
CA ASP A 199 5.50 11.68 14.47
C ASP A 199 5.23 10.62 13.38
N SER A 200 4.32 10.87 12.43
CA SER A 200 3.99 9.91 11.36
C SER A 200 5.07 9.82 10.28
N VAL A 201 5.72 10.94 9.94
CA VAL A 201 6.87 10.97 9.02
C VAL A 201 8.06 10.26 9.66
N THR A 202 8.33 10.51 10.94
CA THR A 202 9.37 9.78 11.69
C THR A 202 9.01 8.30 11.80
N CYS A 203 7.76 7.94 12.13
CA CYS A 203 7.32 6.54 12.23
C CYS A 203 7.63 5.78 10.93
N HIS A 204 7.24 6.32 9.78
CA HIS A 204 7.43 5.64 8.49
C HIS A 204 8.89 5.30 8.16
N ASN A 205 9.83 6.16 8.55
CA ASN A 205 11.27 5.92 8.32
C ASN A 205 11.86 4.89 9.28
N LEU A 206 11.18 4.57 10.39
CA LEU A 206 11.61 3.60 11.42
C LEU A 206 11.19 2.15 11.10
N THR A 207 10.86 1.84 9.85
CA THR A 207 10.61 0.45 9.41
C THR A 207 11.92 -0.25 9.12
N VAL A 208 12.00 -1.55 9.41
CA VAL A 208 13.22 -2.36 9.17
C VAL A 208 13.61 -2.32 7.69
N ILE A 209 12.62 -2.37 6.80
CA ILE A 209 12.83 -2.36 5.34
C ILE A 209 13.38 -1.01 4.85
N ASN A 210 12.84 0.12 5.33
CA ASN A 210 13.36 1.44 4.92
C ASN A 210 14.79 1.64 5.40
N ILE A 211 15.09 1.31 6.66
CA ILE A 211 16.45 1.38 7.20
C ILE A 211 17.41 0.49 6.41
N ALA A 212 17.01 -0.74 6.07
CA ALA A 212 17.86 -1.63 5.28
C ALA A 212 18.09 -1.12 3.84
N ASN A 213 17.08 -0.51 3.22
CA ASN A 213 17.23 0.09 1.89
C ASN A 213 18.21 1.28 1.91
N GLU A 214 18.16 2.14 2.93
CA GLU A 214 19.13 3.23 3.10
C GLU A 214 20.56 2.70 3.22
N VAL A 215 20.78 1.72 4.11
CA VAL A 215 22.12 1.13 4.33
C VAL A 215 22.66 0.44 3.07
N SER A 216 21.78 -0.14 2.25
CA SER A 216 22.17 -0.82 1.02
C SER A 216 22.70 0.14 -0.06
N ILE A 217 22.34 1.43 -0.01
CA ILE A 217 22.75 2.46 -0.98
C ILE A 217 24.12 3.05 -0.59
N ASP A 218 24.38 3.21 0.71
CA ASP A 218 25.50 4.01 1.22
C ASP A 218 26.84 3.26 1.32
N CYS A 219 26.84 1.93 1.28
CA CYS A 219 28.01 1.11 1.57
C CYS A 219 28.21 -0.02 0.54
N GLN A 220 29.45 -0.44 0.28
CA GLN A 220 29.77 -1.57 -0.60
C GLN A 220 30.22 -2.85 0.14
N ASP A 221 30.75 -2.72 1.36
CA ASP A 221 31.26 -3.86 2.15
C ASP A 221 30.14 -4.59 2.93
N LYS A 222 30.24 -5.93 3.04
CA LYS A 222 29.22 -6.77 3.69
C LYS A 222 29.15 -6.52 5.20
N ASP A 223 30.30 -6.48 5.87
CA ASP A 223 30.38 -6.39 7.33
C ASP A 223 30.04 -4.98 7.81
N GLU A 224 30.44 -3.97 7.03
CA GLU A 224 30.06 -2.57 7.27
C GLU A 224 28.54 -2.36 7.11
N LYS A 225 27.90 -2.95 6.08
CA LYS A 225 26.43 -2.92 5.92
C LYS A 225 25.72 -3.54 7.13
N MET A 226 26.15 -4.72 7.56
CA MET A 226 25.55 -5.40 8.71
C MET A 226 25.69 -4.56 9.98
N THR A 227 26.89 -4.05 10.24
CA THR A 227 27.17 -3.22 11.42
C THR A 227 26.33 -1.94 11.41
N THR A 228 26.22 -1.28 10.26
CA THR A 228 25.44 -0.05 10.09
C THR A 228 23.94 -0.31 10.26
N LEU A 229 23.42 -1.40 9.69
CA LEU A 229 22.03 -1.82 9.88
C LEU A 229 21.70 -2.02 11.35
N LEU A 230 22.49 -2.82 12.06
CA LEU A 230 22.26 -3.13 13.47
C LEU A 230 22.34 -1.87 14.33
N LYS A 231 23.28 -0.96 14.04
CA LYS A 231 23.40 0.34 14.71
C LYS A 231 22.18 1.24 14.47
N LYS A 232 21.67 1.30 13.23
CA LYS A 232 20.44 2.06 12.92
C LYS A 232 19.18 1.42 13.51
N LEU A 233 19.19 0.12 13.80
CA LEU A 233 18.11 -0.60 14.48
C LEU A 233 18.21 -0.53 16.02
N CYS A 234 19.04 0.36 16.57
CA CYS A 234 18.97 0.79 17.95
C CYS A 234 18.14 2.08 18.03
N PHE A 235 16.92 1.98 18.55
CA PHE A 235 15.99 3.09 18.67
C PHE A 235 16.04 3.71 20.08
N SER A 236 15.79 5.01 20.13
CA SER A 236 15.51 5.73 21.36
C SER A 236 14.11 5.39 21.91
N GLU A 237 13.88 5.70 23.18
CA GLU A 237 12.57 5.54 23.81
C GLU A 237 11.47 6.36 23.10
N LYS A 238 11.84 7.54 22.59
CA LYS A 238 10.93 8.41 21.83
C LYS A 238 10.51 7.77 20.51
N GLU A 239 11.45 7.15 19.79
CA GLU A 239 11.17 6.43 18.55
C GLU A 239 10.30 5.20 18.80
N CYS A 240 10.62 4.41 19.84
CA CYS A 240 9.79 3.27 20.23
C CYS A 240 8.36 3.70 20.60
N ALA A 241 8.21 4.79 21.36
CA ALA A 241 6.90 5.33 21.72
C ALA A 241 6.13 5.90 20.52
N ALA A 242 6.82 6.48 19.54
CA ALA A 242 6.22 6.93 18.29
C ALA A 242 5.67 5.74 17.48
N VAL A 243 6.46 4.65 17.37
CA VAL A 243 6.01 3.42 16.71
C VAL A 243 4.81 2.80 17.42
N GLU A 244 4.85 2.67 18.74
CA GLU A 244 3.71 2.16 19.50
C GLU A 244 2.45 2.99 19.23
N ARG A 245 2.53 4.32 19.39
CA ARG A 245 1.39 5.23 19.20
C ARG A 245 0.82 5.17 17.78
N CYS A 246 1.68 5.22 16.75
CA CYS A 246 1.26 5.25 15.35
C CYS A 246 0.64 3.90 14.90
N THR A 247 0.84 2.83 15.67
CA THR A 247 0.40 1.47 15.33
C THR A 247 -0.69 0.90 16.24
N ARG A 248 -1.30 1.69 17.15
CA ARG A 248 -2.39 1.28 18.08
C ARG A 248 -3.67 0.77 17.41
N ASN A 249 -3.89 1.09 16.14
CA ASN A 249 -5.01 0.54 15.36
C ASN A 249 -4.71 -0.85 14.79
N GLN A 250 -3.53 -1.41 15.07
CA GLN A 250 -3.09 -2.76 14.74
C GLN A 250 -3.44 -3.18 13.31
N SER A 251 -4.20 -4.27 13.14
CA SER A 251 -4.54 -4.84 11.83
C SER A 251 -5.30 -3.89 10.89
N ASN A 252 -5.89 -2.82 11.44
CA ASN A 252 -6.57 -1.77 10.66
C ASN A 252 -5.63 -0.61 10.24
N SER A 253 -4.35 -0.63 10.64
CA SER A 253 -3.34 0.37 10.28
C SER A 253 -2.35 -0.18 9.25
N LYS A 254 -2.11 0.61 8.18
CA LYS A 254 -1.07 0.30 7.20
C LYS A 254 0.32 0.42 7.82
N GLU A 255 0.51 1.37 8.72
CA GLU A 255 1.75 1.60 9.44
C GLU A 255 2.11 0.37 10.29
N TRP A 256 1.15 -0.21 11.01
CA TRP A 256 1.36 -1.44 11.78
C TRP A 256 1.76 -2.61 10.88
N ILE A 257 1.14 -2.73 9.69
CA ILE A 257 1.51 -3.72 8.69
C ILE A 257 2.95 -3.53 8.21
N GLU A 258 3.33 -2.31 7.80
CA GLU A 258 4.67 -2.02 7.28
C GLU A 258 5.75 -2.18 8.36
N HIS A 259 5.49 -1.73 9.60
CA HIS A 259 6.42 -1.89 10.71
C HIS A 259 6.70 -3.34 11.11
N ARG A 260 5.82 -4.27 10.76
CA ARG A 260 6.00 -5.70 11.04
C ARG A 260 6.78 -6.42 9.95
N LYS A 261 6.91 -5.85 8.74
CA LYS A 261 7.72 -6.45 7.67
C LYS A 261 9.19 -6.43 8.06
N GLY A 262 9.84 -7.59 7.97
CA GLY A 262 11.23 -7.76 8.38
C GLY A 262 11.48 -7.70 9.88
N ARG A 263 10.44 -7.56 10.72
CA ARG A 263 10.55 -7.46 12.17
C ARG A 263 10.01 -8.74 12.83
N LEU A 264 10.84 -9.42 13.62
CA LEU A 264 10.45 -10.59 14.39
C LEU A 264 9.38 -10.19 15.41
N THR A 265 8.19 -10.79 15.30
CA THR A 265 7.05 -10.45 16.16
C THR A 265 6.62 -11.59 17.07
N ALA A 266 6.11 -11.25 18.26
CA ALA A 266 5.78 -12.19 19.33
C ALA A 266 4.99 -13.44 18.90
N SER A 267 4.02 -13.29 17.99
CA SER A 267 3.21 -14.40 17.45
C SER A 267 4.02 -15.48 16.73
N LYS A 268 5.24 -15.16 16.29
CA LYS A 268 6.18 -16.05 15.58
C LYS A 268 7.48 -16.30 16.34
N HIS A 269 7.69 -15.68 17.51
CA HIS A 269 8.92 -15.84 18.28
C HIS A 269 9.23 -17.30 18.62
N HIS A 270 8.21 -18.10 18.95
CA HIS A 270 8.40 -19.52 19.22
C HIS A 270 8.97 -20.25 18.01
N GLU A 271 8.49 -19.98 16.80
CA GLU A 271 8.95 -20.64 15.57
C GLU A 271 10.43 -20.34 15.30
N TYR A 272 10.85 -19.08 15.44
CA TYR A 272 12.26 -18.67 15.30
C TYR A 272 13.14 -19.30 16.40
N TYR A 273 12.67 -19.26 17.64
CA TYR A 273 13.37 -19.84 18.79
C TYR A 273 13.60 -21.36 18.61
N THR A 274 12.56 -22.11 18.25
CA THR A 274 12.67 -23.55 18.02
C THR A 274 13.51 -23.86 16.79
N LYS A 275 13.42 -23.04 15.72
CA LYS A 275 14.21 -23.21 14.50
C LYS A 275 15.70 -23.13 14.80
N ILE A 276 16.15 -22.10 15.53
CA ILE A 276 17.56 -21.97 15.93
C ILE A 276 17.99 -23.12 16.82
N ASN A 277 17.16 -23.54 17.79
CA ASN A 277 17.47 -24.71 18.61
C ASN A 277 17.63 -25.99 17.77
N THR A 278 16.80 -26.20 16.75
CA THR A 278 16.94 -27.32 15.82
C THR A 278 18.25 -27.20 15.04
N ILE A 279 18.57 -26.02 14.49
CA ILE A 279 19.83 -25.79 13.75
C ILE A 279 21.04 -26.09 14.64
N MET A 280 21.09 -25.58 15.86
CA MET A 280 22.19 -25.80 16.79
C MET A 280 22.35 -27.27 17.24
N LYS A 281 21.25 -28.03 17.28
CA LYS A 281 21.26 -29.46 17.65
C LYS A 281 21.58 -30.37 16.46
N THR A 282 21.36 -29.90 15.23
CA THR A 282 21.54 -30.70 14.02
C THR A 282 23.04 -30.77 13.70
N ARG A 283 23.62 -31.96 13.82
CA ARG A 283 25.03 -32.25 13.47
C ARG A 283 25.21 -32.77 12.03
N THR A 284 24.11 -32.92 11.30
CA THR A 284 24.10 -33.43 9.92
C THR A 284 24.26 -32.30 8.91
N PRO A 285 24.81 -32.56 7.71
CA PRO A 285 25.03 -31.54 6.67
C PRO A 285 23.74 -30.91 6.10
N VAL A 286 22.57 -31.50 6.37
CA VAL A 286 21.27 -30.95 5.94
C VAL A 286 20.93 -29.71 6.79
N LYS A 287 20.95 -28.52 6.18
CA LYS A 287 20.62 -27.27 6.86
C LYS A 287 19.09 -27.15 7.04
N PRO A 288 18.59 -26.80 8.23
CA PRO A 288 17.15 -26.65 8.43
C PRO A 288 16.57 -25.48 7.64
N LYS A 289 15.66 -25.80 6.72
CA LYS A 289 14.87 -24.87 5.90
C LYS A 289 14.40 -23.62 6.66
N THR A 290 14.99 -22.46 6.36
CA THR A 290 14.62 -21.14 6.93
C THR A 290 13.85 -20.28 5.92
N THR A 291 13.94 -20.62 4.63
CA THR A 291 13.33 -19.88 3.51
C THR A 291 11.85 -19.54 3.74
N PRO A 292 10.96 -20.46 4.16
CA PRO A 292 9.54 -20.12 4.35
C PRO A 292 9.30 -19.11 5.47
N LEU A 293 10.06 -19.18 6.55
CA LEU A 293 9.94 -18.26 7.69
C LEU A 293 10.41 -16.86 7.29
N VAL A 294 11.55 -16.75 6.61
CA VAL A 294 12.07 -15.47 6.09
C VAL A 294 11.12 -14.88 5.05
N LEU A 295 10.60 -15.70 4.11
CA LEU A 295 9.61 -15.24 3.13
C LEU A 295 8.35 -14.70 3.80
N SER A 296 7.76 -15.42 4.75
CA SER A 296 6.55 -14.96 5.46
C SER A 296 6.76 -13.64 6.21
N LEU A 297 7.98 -13.41 6.70
CA LEU A 297 8.38 -12.21 7.43
C LEU A 297 8.55 -10.99 6.50
N LEU A 298 9.07 -11.19 5.29
CA LEU A 298 9.38 -10.12 4.33
C LEU A 298 8.21 -9.83 3.37
N TYR A 299 7.56 -10.88 2.92
CA TYR A 299 6.49 -10.86 1.93
C TYR A 299 5.23 -11.40 2.61
N GLN A 300 4.54 -10.46 3.25
CA GLN A 300 3.32 -10.63 4.03
C GLN A 300 2.47 -11.84 3.59
N ASP A 301 2.11 -12.69 4.55
CA ASP A 301 1.35 -13.91 4.31
C ASP A 301 0.03 -13.67 3.53
N LYS A 302 -0.40 -14.72 2.82
CA LYS A 302 -1.70 -14.80 2.12
C LYS A 302 -2.80 -14.18 2.98
N LYS A 303 -3.69 -13.35 2.40
CA LYS A 303 -4.85 -12.80 3.10
C LYS A 303 -5.72 -13.93 3.67
N LEU A 304 -5.57 -14.21 4.98
CA LEU A 304 -6.35 -15.21 5.72
C LEU A 304 -7.70 -14.67 6.17
N ASP A 305 -8.11 -13.49 5.71
CA ASP A 305 -9.37 -12.85 6.07
C ASP A 305 -10.61 -13.69 5.71
N LYS A 306 -10.45 -14.73 4.89
CA LYS A 306 -11.52 -15.69 4.52
C LYS A 306 -11.57 -16.93 5.42
N VAL A 307 -10.61 -17.12 6.32
CA VAL A 307 -10.57 -18.30 7.21
C VAL A 307 -11.53 -18.06 8.38
N ALA A 308 -12.54 -18.92 8.52
CA ALA A 308 -13.60 -18.78 9.54
C ALA A 308 -13.04 -18.62 10.97
N ALA A 309 -12.00 -19.38 11.32
CA ALA A 309 -11.35 -19.26 12.63
C ALA A 309 -10.69 -17.89 12.86
N VAL A 310 -10.10 -17.29 11.82
CA VAL A 310 -9.47 -15.97 11.90
C VAL A 310 -10.53 -14.88 12.00
N GLN A 311 -11.61 -14.97 11.21
CA GLN A 311 -12.74 -14.04 11.30
C GLN A 311 -13.41 -14.10 12.67
N TRP A 312 -13.63 -15.31 13.19
CA TRP A 312 -14.19 -15.53 14.52
C TRP A 312 -13.37 -14.84 15.61
N GLY A 313 -12.05 -15.08 15.63
CA GLY A 313 -11.15 -14.41 16.57
C GLY A 313 -11.26 -12.89 16.49
N LYS A 314 -11.10 -12.32 15.29
CA LYS A 314 -11.16 -10.87 15.06
C LYS A 314 -12.50 -10.25 15.50
N CYS A 315 -13.63 -10.91 15.25
CA CYS A 315 -14.94 -10.37 15.57
C CYS A 315 -15.28 -10.44 17.07
N ARG A 316 -14.69 -11.39 17.79
CA ARG A 316 -15.02 -11.66 19.20
C ARG A 316 -14.01 -11.10 20.19
N GLU A 317 -12.85 -10.65 19.74
CA GLU A 317 -11.81 -10.06 20.59
C GLU A 317 -12.33 -8.88 21.43
N GLU A 318 -13.15 -8.01 20.84
CA GLU A 318 -13.73 -6.87 21.57
C GLU A 318 -14.75 -7.31 22.64
N GLU A 319 -15.53 -8.36 22.37
CA GLU A 319 -16.46 -8.93 23.35
C GLU A 319 -15.72 -9.60 24.50
N ALA A 320 -14.71 -10.41 24.19
CA ALA A 320 -13.84 -11.04 25.17
C ALA A 320 -13.14 -10.01 26.08
N LEU A 321 -12.70 -8.89 25.50
CA LEU A 321 -12.07 -7.81 26.24
C LEU A 321 -13.05 -7.09 27.18
N LYS A 322 -14.32 -6.92 26.77
CA LYS A 322 -15.38 -6.36 27.62
C LYS A 322 -15.72 -7.29 28.79
N GLU A 323 -15.80 -8.59 28.55
CA GLU A 323 -16.07 -9.57 29.60
C GLU A 323 -14.89 -9.70 30.58
N PHE A 324 -13.66 -9.72 30.07
CA PHE A 324 -12.45 -9.62 30.88
C PHE A 324 -12.47 -8.37 31.77
N TYR A 325 -12.80 -7.20 31.21
CA TYR A 325 -12.91 -5.96 31.97
C TYR A 325 -13.93 -6.10 33.12
N ALA A 326 -15.12 -6.63 32.83
CA ALA A 326 -16.17 -6.81 33.83
C ALA A 326 -15.74 -7.74 34.98
N LEU A 327 -14.96 -8.78 34.68
CA LEU A 327 -14.48 -9.75 35.66
C LEU A 327 -13.31 -9.23 36.52
N GLU A 328 -12.36 -8.53 35.91
CA GLU A 328 -11.12 -8.13 36.58
C GLU A 328 -11.20 -6.75 37.23
N ALA A 329 -12.02 -5.82 36.73
CA ALA A 329 -12.03 -4.43 37.21
C ALA A 329 -12.31 -4.31 38.72
N THR A 330 -13.16 -5.18 39.29
CA THR A 330 -13.48 -5.17 40.73
C THR A 330 -12.37 -5.72 41.62
N LYS A 331 -11.38 -6.42 41.04
CA LYS A 331 -10.24 -7.02 41.75
C LYS A 331 -9.06 -6.04 41.87
N HIS A 332 -9.15 -4.88 41.24
CA HIS A 332 -8.04 -3.95 41.09
C HIS A 332 -8.40 -2.52 41.51
N ILE A 333 -7.36 -1.77 41.91
CA ILE A 333 -7.46 -0.35 42.27
C ILE A 333 -7.01 0.49 41.08
N ASP A 334 -7.83 1.47 40.69
CA ASP A 334 -7.58 2.38 39.56
C ASP A 334 -7.32 1.61 38.25
N PHE A 335 -8.26 0.72 37.91
CA PHE A 335 -8.17 -0.16 36.76
C PHE A 335 -8.42 0.62 35.46
N LYS A 336 -7.42 0.65 34.59
CA LYS A 336 -7.48 1.30 33.27
C LYS A 336 -7.04 0.34 32.18
N LEU A 337 -7.86 0.26 31.14
CA LEU A 337 -7.57 -0.53 29.95
C LEU A 337 -7.27 0.39 28.75
N GLU A 338 -6.16 0.14 28.06
CA GLU A 338 -5.74 0.90 26.88
C GLU A 338 -5.50 -0.01 25.68
N LYS A 339 -5.75 0.53 24.48
CA LYS A 339 -5.34 -0.10 23.22
C LYS A 339 -3.81 -0.12 23.13
N SER A 340 -3.30 -1.17 22.50
CA SER A 340 -1.88 -1.44 22.38
C SER A 340 -1.42 -1.34 20.93
N GLY A 341 -0.29 -0.69 20.68
CA GLY A 341 0.40 -0.72 19.39
C GLY A 341 1.49 -1.78 19.31
N LEU A 342 2.57 -1.46 18.60
CA LEU A 342 3.76 -2.29 18.49
C LEU A 342 4.86 -1.80 19.44
N TYR A 343 5.13 -2.59 20.47
CA TYR A 343 6.28 -2.42 21.37
C TYR A 343 7.54 -3.02 20.76
N LEU A 344 8.68 -2.35 20.92
CA LEU A 344 9.96 -2.74 20.34
C LEU A 344 11.03 -2.92 21.42
N ASP A 345 11.96 -3.83 21.18
CA ASP A 345 13.22 -3.83 21.93
C ASP A 345 14.06 -2.63 21.44
N LYS A 346 14.32 -1.67 22.33
CA LYS A 346 15.02 -0.43 21.97
C LYS A 346 16.42 -0.69 21.39
N ASN A 347 17.13 -1.72 21.86
CA ASN A 347 18.47 -2.03 21.38
C ASN A 347 18.47 -2.98 20.18
N ARG A 348 17.31 -3.58 19.89
CA ARG A 348 17.11 -4.59 18.86
C ARG A 348 15.76 -4.36 18.19
N ALA A 349 15.56 -3.21 17.55
CA ALA A 349 14.26 -2.76 17.04
C ALA A 349 13.70 -3.64 15.89
N TYR A 350 14.42 -4.70 15.51
CA TYR A 350 13.93 -5.81 14.70
C TYR A 350 13.18 -6.88 15.50
N ILE A 351 13.04 -6.74 16.83
CA ILE A 351 12.23 -7.58 17.72
C ILE A 351 11.07 -6.72 18.26
N GLY A 352 9.84 -7.21 18.16
CA GLY A 352 8.67 -6.47 18.65
C GLY A 352 7.47 -7.33 19.02
N ALA A 353 6.47 -6.70 19.65
CA ALA A 353 5.25 -7.35 20.08
C ALA A 353 4.06 -6.39 20.06
N SER A 354 2.89 -6.90 19.70
CA SER A 354 1.62 -6.20 19.85
C SER A 354 0.72 -7.04 20.74
N PRO A 355 0.59 -6.70 22.03
CA PRO A 355 -0.48 -7.19 22.89
C PRO A 355 -1.86 -6.82 22.37
N ASP A 356 -2.89 -7.58 22.74
CA ASP A 356 -4.29 -7.27 22.38
C ASP A 356 -4.82 -6.09 23.24
N GLY A 357 -4.30 -5.94 24.46
CA GLY A 357 -4.56 -4.80 25.34
C GLY A 357 -3.47 -4.56 26.38
N ILE A 358 -3.46 -3.37 26.96
CA ILE A 358 -2.65 -3.03 28.13
C ILE A 358 -3.55 -2.66 29.29
N LEU A 359 -3.29 -3.28 30.43
CA LEU A 359 -3.92 -2.99 31.70
C LEU A 359 -2.97 -2.17 32.58
N TYR A 360 -3.50 -1.15 33.21
CA TYR A 360 -2.83 -0.39 34.26
C TYR A 360 -3.67 -0.48 35.53
N CYS A 361 -3.02 -0.76 36.65
CA CYS A 361 -3.63 -0.69 37.97
C CYS A 361 -2.61 -0.25 39.01
N LYS A 362 -3.07 0.39 40.09
CA LYS A 362 -2.18 0.86 41.16
C LYS A 362 -1.56 -0.28 41.97
N CYS A 363 -2.22 -1.45 42.00
CA CYS A 363 -1.79 -2.62 42.79
C CYS A 363 -0.66 -3.43 42.13
N HIS A 364 -0.69 -3.63 40.80
CA HIS A 364 0.27 -4.49 40.07
C HIS A 364 1.03 -3.75 38.96
N GLY A 365 0.72 -2.48 38.72
CA GLY A 365 1.34 -1.68 37.67
C GLY A 365 0.78 -2.00 36.28
N LYS A 366 1.68 -2.21 35.31
CA LYS A 366 1.35 -2.44 33.91
C LYS A 366 1.33 -3.95 33.60
N ALA A 367 0.27 -4.43 32.98
CA ALA A 367 0.14 -5.81 32.51
C ALA A 367 -0.30 -5.86 31.05
N VAL A 368 0.09 -6.92 30.33
CA VAL A 368 -0.39 -7.19 28.96
C VAL A 368 -1.63 -8.07 28.99
N ILE A 369 -2.44 -8.01 27.94
CA ILE A 369 -3.56 -8.92 27.72
C ILE A 369 -3.36 -9.61 26.37
N GLU A 370 -3.51 -10.93 26.36
CA GLU A 370 -3.47 -11.78 25.16
C GLU A 370 -4.74 -12.62 25.14
N ILE A 371 -5.59 -12.40 24.14
CA ILE A 371 -6.90 -13.03 23.99
C ILE A 371 -6.84 -14.13 22.94
N LYS A 372 -7.50 -15.25 23.23
CA LYS A 372 -7.73 -16.34 22.29
C LYS A 372 -9.21 -16.71 22.30
N CYS A 373 -9.84 -16.61 21.14
CA CYS A 373 -11.20 -17.09 20.91
C CYS A 373 -11.14 -18.37 20.04
N PRO A 374 -10.89 -19.56 20.61
CA PRO A 374 -10.73 -20.79 19.83
C PRO A 374 -12.03 -21.21 19.12
N PHE A 375 -11.98 -21.28 17.79
CA PHE A 375 -13.15 -21.64 16.98
C PHE A 375 -13.66 -23.07 17.24
N SER A 376 -12.78 -24.00 17.63
CA SER A 376 -13.11 -25.41 17.86
C SER A 376 -14.02 -25.66 19.07
N ILE A 377 -14.06 -24.71 20.02
CA ILE A 377 -14.85 -24.81 21.26
C ILE A 377 -15.75 -23.58 21.47
N LYS A 378 -16.00 -22.82 20.41
CA LYS A 378 -16.71 -21.53 20.46
C LYS A 378 -18.08 -21.56 21.17
N ASP A 379 -18.78 -22.70 21.12
CA ASP A 379 -20.14 -22.89 21.65
C ASP A 379 -20.15 -23.86 22.85
N SER A 380 -18.99 -24.13 23.46
CA SER A 380 -18.84 -25.07 24.57
C SER A 380 -18.15 -24.38 25.74
N LYS A 381 -18.44 -24.82 26.96
CA LYS A 381 -17.66 -24.39 28.12
C LYS A 381 -16.21 -24.81 27.96
N ILE A 382 -15.29 -23.98 28.42
CA ILE A 382 -13.85 -24.27 28.35
C ILE A 382 -13.52 -25.58 29.07
N ALA A 383 -14.17 -25.83 30.21
CA ALA A 383 -14.03 -27.08 30.97
C ALA A 383 -14.38 -28.34 30.17
N ASP A 384 -15.35 -28.27 29.27
CA ASP A 384 -15.78 -29.41 28.45
C ASP A 384 -14.97 -29.53 27.15
N GLY A 385 -14.38 -28.41 26.71
CA GLY A 385 -13.75 -28.27 25.40
C GLY A 385 -12.22 -28.29 25.39
N TYR A 386 -11.54 -28.06 26.53
CA TYR A 386 -10.10 -27.76 26.56
C TYR A 386 -9.23 -28.83 25.90
N GLY A 387 -9.64 -30.11 25.91
CA GLY A 387 -8.93 -31.21 25.24
C GLY A 387 -8.84 -31.06 23.72
N LYS A 388 -9.68 -30.23 23.09
CA LYS A 388 -9.61 -29.87 21.66
C LYS A 388 -8.66 -28.70 21.38
N CYS A 389 -8.12 -28.08 22.41
CA CYS A 389 -7.16 -26.98 22.31
C CYS A 389 -5.76 -27.53 22.60
N ASP A 390 -4.88 -27.50 21.59
CA ASP A 390 -3.49 -27.93 21.73
C ASP A 390 -2.70 -27.12 22.77
N PHE A 391 -3.12 -25.89 23.04
CA PHE A 391 -2.48 -24.95 23.97
C PHE A 391 -2.94 -25.06 25.43
N LEU A 392 -4.03 -25.76 25.74
CA LEU A 392 -4.54 -25.91 27.12
C LEU A 392 -4.19 -27.29 27.70
N THR A 393 -3.99 -27.33 29.01
CA THR A 393 -3.79 -28.54 29.81
C THR A 393 -4.46 -28.40 31.18
N LEU A 394 -4.66 -29.51 31.88
CA LEU A 394 -5.10 -29.51 33.27
C LEU A 394 -3.87 -29.71 34.17
N GLU A 395 -3.59 -28.76 35.04
CA GLU A 395 -2.52 -28.79 36.05
C GLU A 395 -3.13 -28.37 37.39
N ASP A 396 -2.91 -29.15 38.46
CA ASP A 396 -3.42 -28.88 39.82
C ASP A 396 -4.92 -28.50 39.84
N ASP A 397 -5.75 -29.33 39.19
CA ASP A 397 -7.20 -29.14 39.02
C ASP A 397 -7.63 -27.84 38.30
N SER A 398 -6.69 -27.14 37.67
CA SER A 398 -6.91 -25.89 36.95
C SER A 398 -6.55 -26.00 35.48
N ILE A 399 -7.39 -25.45 34.60
CA ILE A 399 -7.11 -25.41 33.16
C ILE A 399 -6.16 -24.25 32.89
N VAL A 400 -4.99 -24.55 32.34
CA VAL A 400 -3.90 -23.59 32.16
C VAL A 400 -3.28 -23.68 30.76
N LEU A 401 -2.61 -22.62 30.34
CA LEU A 401 -1.78 -22.55 29.15
C LEU A 401 -0.52 -23.39 29.34
N LYS A 402 -0.27 -24.32 28.42
CA LYS A 402 0.97 -25.12 28.39
C LYS A 402 2.19 -24.22 28.22
N THR A 403 3.15 -24.35 29.13
CA THR A 403 4.42 -23.62 29.10
C THR A 403 5.29 -23.93 27.87
N SER A 404 5.11 -25.11 27.27
CA SER A 404 5.79 -25.52 26.03
C SER A 404 5.16 -24.94 24.75
N HIS A 405 3.96 -24.36 24.84
CA HIS A 405 3.22 -23.91 23.66
C HIS A 405 3.65 -22.52 23.17
N LYS A 406 3.49 -22.25 21.87
CA LYS A 406 3.86 -20.97 21.24
C LYS A 406 3.23 -19.74 21.87
N TYR A 407 2.00 -19.85 22.40
CA TYR A 407 1.33 -18.73 23.08
C TYR A 407 2.00 -18.35 24.40
N TYR A 408 2.64 -19.31 25.09
CA TYR A 408 3.42 -19.00 26.30
C TYR A 408 4.68 -18.19 25.96
N THR A 409 5.38 -18.53 24.87
CA THR A 409 6.47 -17.72 24.33
C THR A 409 5.98 -16.33 23.88
N GLN A 410 4.81 -16.26 23.25
CA GLN A 410 4.22 -15.01 22.77
C GLN A 410 3.93 -14.04 23.92
N ILE A 411 3.20 -14.48 24.95
CA ILE A 411 2.84 -13.62 26.08
C ILE A 411 4.07 -13.19 26.88
N ASN A 412 5.04 -14.08 27.12
CA ASN A 412 6.30 -13.71 27.77
C ASN A 412 7.09 -12.65 26.97
N SER A 413 7.07 -12.74 25.63
CA SER A 413 7.68 -11.73 24.77
C SER A 413 6.97 -10.38 24.89
N GLN A 414 5.64 -10.39 24.92
CA GLN A 414 4.82 -9.19 25.11
C GLN A 414 5.08 -8.53 26.47
N ILE A 415 5.16 -9.32 27.55
CA ILE A 415 5.48 -8.84 28.90
C ILE A 415 6.85 -8.14 28.90
N ALA A 416 7.88 -8.81 28.37
CA ALA A 416 9.23 -8.27 28.30
C ALA A 416 9.32 -6.96 27.50
N LEU A 417 8.80 -6.96 26.26
CA LEU A 417 8.96 -5.84 25.33
C LEU A 417 8.13 -4.61 25.72
N SER A 418 7.04 -4.82 26.47
CA SER A 418 6.21 -3.72 26.97
C SER A 418 6.64 -3.21 28.35
N ASN A 419 7.67 -3.79 28.96
CA ASN A 419 8.08 -3.56 30.36
C ASN A 419 6.90 -3.74 31.33
N SER A 420 6.10 -4.79 31.13
CA SER A 420 4.99 -5.14 32.02
C SER A 420 5.46 -6.09 33.12
N THR A 421 4.73 -6.14 34.23
CA THR A 421 5.03 -7.03 35.37
C THR A 421 4.55 -8.45 35.12
N CYS A 422 3.38 -8.59 34.49
CA CYS A 422 2.72 -9.86 34.17
C CYS A 422 1.88 -9.72 32.90
N GLY A 423 1.25 -10.82 32.48
CA GLY A 423 0.28 -10.85 31.39
C GLY A 423 -0.94 -11.68 31.74
N TYR A 424 -2.11 -11.25 31.28
CA TYR A 424 -3.34 -12.01 31.38
C TYR A 424 -3.56 -12.77 30.07
N PHE A 425 -3.47 -14.10 30.14
CA PHE A 425 -3.88 -14.97 29.06
C PHE A 425 -5.37 -15.26 29.19
N VAL A 426 -6.14 -14.86 28.20
CA VAL A 426 -7.60 -14.94 28.21
C VAL A 426 -8.06 -15.91 27.13
N VAL A 427 -8.83 -16.92 27.52
CA VAL A 427 -9.55 -17.78 26.58
C VAL A 427 -11.02 -17.48 26.68
N TRP A 428 -11.66 -17.18 25.56
CA TRP A 428 -13.06 -16.78 25.52
C TRP A 428 -13.87 -17.67 24.58
N THR A 429 -15.03 -18.11 25.05
CA THR A 429 -16.07 -18.80 24.29
C THR A 429 -17.39 -18.06 24.46
N SER A 430 -18.43 -18.44 23.71
CA SER A 430 -19.78 -17.90 23.93
C SER A 430 -20.43 -18.33 25.25
N GLN A 431 -19.83 -19.28 25.98
CA GLN A 431 -20.37 -19.86 27.21
C GLN A 431 -19.67 -19.36 28.46
N ASP A 432 -18.36 -19.13 28.40
CA ASP A 432 -17.53 -18.77 29.54
C ASP A 432 -16.17 -18.17 29.12
N ILE A 433 -15.49 -17.58 30.11
CA ILE A 433 -14.17 -16.98 30.02
C ILE A 433 -13.21 -17.64 31.01
N LEU A 434 -11.99 -17.95 30.57
CA LEU A 434 -10.88 -18.37 31.41
C LEU A 434 -9.83 -17.25 31.40
N VAL A 435 -9.41 -16.83 32.59
CA VAL A 435 -8.36 -15.82 32.77
C VAL A 435 -7.23 -16.43 33.59
N GLN A 436 -6.03 -16.50 33.01
CA GLN A 436 -4.83 -16.94 33.69
C GLN A 436 -3.82 -15.80 33.78
N ASN A 437 -3.34 -15.50 34.99
CA ASN A 437 -2.20 -14.61 35.18
C ASN A 437 -0.90 -15.37 34.88
N ILE A 438 -0.07 -14.82 33.99
CA ILE A 438 1.23 -15.33 33.61
C ILE A 438 2.29 -14.35 34.12
N GLU A 439 3.10 -14.82 35.07
CA GLU A 439 4.25 -14.07 35.55
C GLU A 439 5.38 -14.02 34.51
N PHE A 440 6.19 -12.96 34.55
CA PHE A 440 7.31 -12.82 33.64
C PHE A 440 8.38 -13.90 33.89
N ASN A 441 8.57 -14.79 32.93
CA ASN A 441 9.66 -15.77 32.97
C ASN A 441 10.91 -15.22 32.28
N LYS A 442 11.77 -14.58 33.08
CA LYS A 442 13.02 -13.96 32.61
C LYS A 442 13.95 -14.96 31.89
N ASN A 443 14.15 -16.15 32.46
CA ASN A 443 15.05 -17.16 31.88
C ASN A 443 14.56 -17.64 30.51
N HIS A 444 13.25 -17.85 30.38
CA HIS A 444 12.63 -18.20 29.10
C HIS A 444 12.80 -17.08 28.08
N TRP A 445 12.58 -15.82 28.48
CA TRP A 445 12.76 -14.66 27.60
C TRP A 445 14.22 -14.47 27.16
N GLU A 446 15.20 -14.66 28.05
CA GLU A 446 16.62 -14.57 27.70
C GLU A 446 17.00 -15.61 26.65
N ALA A 447 16.56 -16.87 26.83
CA ALA A 447 16.78 -17.92 25.85
C ALA A 447 16.09 -17.62 24.50
N VAL A 448 14.84 -17.15 24.53
CA VAL A 448 14.10 -16.78 23.32
C VAL A 448 14.79 -15.63 22.61
N SER A 449 15.04 -14.51 23.30
CA SER A 449 15.61 -13.29 22.70
C SER A 449 17.00 -13.50 22.11
N THR A 450 17.83 -14.35 22.72
CA THR A 450 19.13 -14.77 22.16
C THR A 450 18.95 -15.44 20.80
N ASN A 451 18.03 -16.40 20.69
CA ASN A 451 17.77 -17.07 19.42
C ASN A 451 17.11 -16.15 18.39
N LEU A 452 16.27 -15.21 18.80
CA LEU A 452 15.70 -14.20 17.89
C LEU A 452 16.81 -13.33 17.27
N GLU A 453 17.79 -12.94 18.07
CA GLU A 453 18.93 -12.15 17.61
C GLU A 453 19.80 -12.94 16.61
N ILE A 454 20.08 -14.21 16.90
CA ILE A 454 20.80 -15.10 15.98
C ILE A 454 20.00 -15.26 14.67
N PHE A 455 18.70 -15.54 14.77
CA PHE A 455 17.85 -15.71 13.59
C PHE A 455 17.83 -14.45 12.70
N PHE A 456 17.70 -13.27 13.32
CA PHE A 456 17.70 -12.02 12.57
C PHE A 456 19.04 -11.78 11.87
N LYS A 457 20.16 -11.83 12.61
CA LYS A 457 21.50 -11.54 12.09
C LYS A 457 21.91 -12.50 10.98
N SER A 458 21.65 -13.80 11.16
CA SER A 458 22.10 -14.83 10.23
C SER A 458 21.20 -15.02 9.01
N TYR A 459 19.89 -14.79 9.11
CA TYR A 459 18.96 -15.17 8.03
C TYR A 459 18.13 -14.01 7.49
N VAL A 460 17.72 -13.06 8.34
CA VAL A 460 16.85 -11.96 7.92
C VAL A 460 17.66 -10.79 7.39
N ALA A 461 18.65 -10.35 8.17
CA ALA A 461 19.48 -9.19 7.88
C ALA A 461 20.27 -9.34 6.58
N GLU A 462 20.85 -10.52 6.33
CA GLU A 462 21.55 -10.82 5.08
C GLU A 462 20.66 -10.64 3.84
N ARG A 463 19.38 -11.01 3.96
CA ARG A 463 18.43 -10.97 2.85
C ARG A 463 17.88 -9.56 2.61
N ILE A 464 17.54 -8.81 3.66
CA ILE A 464 17.06 -7.43 3.51
C ILE A 464 18.16 -6.48 3.01
N LEU A 465 19.42 -6.76 3.31
CA LEU A 465 20.58 -6.01 2.79
C LEU A 465 21.01 -6.46 1.38
N ARG A 466 20.31 -7.44 0.78
CA ARG A 466 20.62 -8.03 -0.54
C ARG A 466 22.07 -8.52 -0.64
N LEU A 467 22.61 -9.04 0.46
CA LEU A 467 23.98 -9.55 0.52
C LEU A 467 24.15 -10.88 -0.21
N ASN A 468 23.03 -11.59 -0.46
CA ASN A 468 22.98 -12.84 -1.21
C ASN A 468 22.16 -12.66 -2.50
N SER A 469 22.55 -13.34 -3.59
CA SER A 469 21.76 -13.39 -4.83
C SER A 469 20.34 -13.89 -4.55
N ILE A 470 19.35 -13.24 -5.19
CA ILE A 470 17.96 -13.70 -5.15
C ILE A 470 17.82 -14.73 -6.27
N GLU A 471 17.76 -16.00 -5.88
CA GLU A 471 17.54 -17.10 -6.80
C GLU A 471 16.07 -17.50 -6.81
N PHE A 472 15.59 -18.03 -7.93
CA PHE A 472 14.20 -18.45 -8.10
C PHE A 472 14.14 -19.92 -8.50
N CYS A 473 13.17 -20.63 -7.94
CA CYS A 473 12.83 -21.99 -8.32
C CYS A 473 12.28 -22.01 -9.76
N GLY A 474 12.92 -22.75 -10.67
CA GLY A 474 12.48 -22.87 -12.06
C GLY A 474 11.10 -23.52 -12.24
N SER A 475 10.62 -24.28 -11.27
CA SER A 475 9.30 -24.95 -11.34
C SER A 475 8.15 -24.11 -10.79
N CYS A 476 8.36 -23.37 -9.69
CA CYS A 476 7.30 -22.64 -9.02
C CYS A 476 7.50 -21.13 -8.95
N GLU A 477 8.59 -20.62 -9.53
CA GLU A 477 8.98 -19.21 -9.60
C GLU A 477 9.13 -18.53 -8.22
N LYS A 478 9.30 -19.32 -7.15
CA LYS A 478 9.47 -18.79 -5.79
C LYS A 478 10.92 -18.62 -5.44
N VAL A 479 11.18 -17.62 -4.61
CA VAL A 479 12.53 -17.27 -4.17
C VAL A 479 13.13 -18.39 -3.32
N LEU A 480 14.41 -18.67 -3.53
CA LEU A 480 15.23 -19.60 -2.78
C LEU A 480 16.19 -18.84 -1.86
N PHE A 481 16.18 -19.18 -0.56
CA PHE A 481 17.04 -18.53 0.44
C PHE A 481 17.96 -19.50 1.19
N GLU A 482 17.99 -20.78 0.81
CA GLU A 482 18.99 -21.71 1.35
C GLU A 482 20.36 -21.44 0.71
N GLU A 483 21.42 -21.78 1.42
CA GLU A 483 22.78 -21.81 0.85
C GLU A 483 22.93 -23.04 -0.07
N ASN A 484 23.92 -23.01 -0.95
CA ASN A 484 24.28 -24.16 -1.78
C ASN A 484 24.74 -25.31 -0.88
N GLU A 485 24.06 -26.46 -0.91
CA GLU A 485 24.31 -27.54 0.05
C GLU A 485 25.40 -28.54 -0.41
N ILE A 486 25.68 -28.66 -1.71
CA ILE A 486 26.64 -29.65 -2.22
C ILE A 486 27.85 -28.94 -2.85
N ALA A 487 29.00 -29.11 -2.21
CA ALA A 487 30.32 -28.75 -2.72
C ALA A 487 31.35 -29.80 -2.30
N GLU A 488 31.08 -31.08 -2.53
CA GLU A 488 32.02 -32.15 -2.17
C GLU A 488 32.14 -33.17 -3.29
N ASN A 489 32.95 -32.82 -4.29
CA ASN A 489 34.06 -33.61 -4.85
C ASN A 489 34.28 -33.28 -6.34
N GLU A 490 35.44 -32.68 -6.65
CA GLU A 490 36.14 -32.48 -7.94
C GLU A 490 35.36 -31.99 -9.19
N LEU A 491 34.04 -31.81 -9.11
CA LEU A 491 33.18 -31.35 -10.21
C LEU A 491 32.25 -30.27 -9.64
N ASP A 492 32.44 -29.01 -10.05
CA ASP A 492 31.80 -27.76 -9.59
C ASP A 492 30.25 -27.69 -9.70
N LEU A 493 29.52 -28.75 -9.36
CA LEU A 493 28.07 -28.85 -9.49
C LEU A 493 27.36 -28.36 -8.23
N ARG A 494 27.24 -27.04 -8.10
CA ARG A 494 26.47 -26.40 -7.03
C ARG A 494 24.96 -26.68 -7.20
N SER A 495 24.31 -27.12 -6.12
CA SER A 495 22.86 -27.41 -6.11
C SER A 495 22.12 -26.74 -4.95
N ILE A 496 20.85 -26.42 -5.19
CA ILE A 496 19.94 -25.77 -4.23
C ILE A 496 18.58 -26.49 -4.22
N CYS A 497 18.00 -26.67 -3.03
CA CYS A 497 16.69 -27.28 -2.87
C CYS A 497 15.58 -26.23 -2.78
N CYS A 498 14.52 -26.37 -3.57
CA CYS A 498 13.29 -25.60 -3.36
C CYS A 498 12.46 -26.24 -2.28
N ASP A 499 12.35 -25.55 -1.15
CA ASP A 499 11.57 -26.02 0.01
C ASP A 499 10.10 -26.25 -0.27
N GLN A 500 9.55 -25.54 -1.25
CA GLN A 500 8.12 -25.64 -1.58
C GLN A 500 7.80 -26.79 -2.52
N CYS A 501 8.75 -27.13 -3.41
CA CYS A 501 8.57 -28.25 -4.35
C CYS A 501 9.24 -29.53 -3.82
N ASN A 502 10.09 -29.39 -2.80
CA ASN A 502 11.01 -30.41 -2.33
C ASN A 502 11.89 -30.98 -3.47
N CYS A 503 12.26 -30.12 -4.42
CA CYS A 503 13.04 -30.48 -5.60
C CYS A 503 14.43 -29.84 -5.52
N TRP A 504 15.45 -30.60 -5.93
CA TRP A 504 16.81 -30.13 -6.08
C TRP A 504 17.06 -29.59 -7.48
N TYR A 505 17.77 -28.47 -7.56
CA TYR A 505 18.12 -27.80 -8.81
C TYR A 505 19.63 -27.64 -8.89
N HIS A 506 20.21 -28.03 -10.03
CA HIS A 506 21.55 -27.59 -10.40
C HIS A 506 21.45 -26.14 -10.88
N LEU A 507 22.34 -25.28 -10.37
CA LEU A 507 22.39 -23.87 -10.77
C LEU A 507 22.57 -23.72 -12.29
N LYS A 508 23.39 -24.59 -12.88
CA LYS A 508 23.63 -24.63 -14.32
C LYS A 508 22.39 -24.97 -15.16
N CYS A 509 21.55 -25.90 -14.72
CA CYS A 509 20.31 -26.27 -15.43
C CYS A 509 19.27 -25.14 -15.45
N GLN A 510 19.47 -24.09 -14.65
CA GLN A 510 18.65 -22.88 -14.60
C GLN A 510 19.33 -21.66 -15.25
N GLY A 511 20.48 -21.84 -15.92
CA GLY A 511 21.21 -20.76 -16.59
C GLY A 511 22.03 -19.87 -15.64
N LEU A 512 22.51 -20.41 -14.53
CA LEU A 512 23.42 -19.74 -13.58
C LEU A 512 24.79 -20.45 -13.65
N ASP A 513 25.87 -19.74 -14.02
CA ASP A 513 27.22 -20.24 -14.40
C ASP A 513 27.85 -21.21 -13.33
N ASP A 514 28.56 -22.34 -13.58
CA ASP A 514 29.36 -22.89 -14.70
C ASP A 514 29.36 -24.47 -14.74
N VAL A 515 29.63 -25.03 -15.95
CA VAL A 515 30.13 -26.35 -16.52
C VAL A 515 29.78 -27.80 -15.97
N VAL A 516 29.74 -28.78 -16.92
CA VAL A 516 29.28 -30.22 -16.95
C VAL A 516 30.38 -31.22 -16.47
N ASP A 517 30.25 -32.53 -16.18
CA ASP A 517 29.31 -33.64 -16.52
C ASP A 517 29.31 -34.72 -15.40
N GLY A 518 28.17 -35.40 -15.17
CA GLY A 518 28.03 -36.53 -14.23
C GLY A 518 26.56 -36.83 -13.86
N GLU A 519 26.19 -38.12 -13.78
CA GLU A 519 24.78 -38.54 -13.61
C GLU A 519 24.24 -38.29 -12.19
N TRP A 520 23.37 -37.28 -12.05
CA TRP A 520 22.40 -37.15 -10.96
C TRP A 520 21.05 -36.62 -11.48
N LEU A 521 19.96 -37.19 -10.95
CA LEU A 521 18.58 -37.02 -11.44
C LEU A 521 17.96 -35.66 -11.03
N CYS A 522 18.03 -34.68 -11.92
CA CYS A 522 17.19 -33.47 -11.89
C CYS A 522 15.88 -33.72 -12.69
N LEU A 523 14.71 -33.35 -12.15
CA LEU A 523 13.41 -33.51 -12.81
C LEU A 523 13.26 -32.74 -14.14
N LEU A 524 14.02 -31.66 -14.32
CA LEU A 524 14.12 -30.93 -15.60
C LEU A 524 15.09 -31.60 -16.58
N CYS A 525 16.15 -32.26 -16.09
CA CYS A 525 17.02 -33.08 -16.94
C CYS A 525 16.31 -34.36 -17.40
N LEU A 526 15.36 -34.87 -16.62
CA LEU A 526 14.48 -35.99 -16.99
C LEU A 526 13.50 -35.65 -18.12
N THR A 527 13.13 -34.38 -18.28
CA THR A 527 12.15 -33.94 -19.29
C THR A 527 12.77 -33.45 -20.60
N ASN A 528 14.07 -33.13 -20.59
CA ASN A 528 14.82 -32.67 -21.78
C ASN A 528 15.62 -33.78 -22.49
N ILE A 529 15.41 -35.06 -22.18
CA ILE A 529 15.80 -36.16 -23.08
C ILE A 529 14.75 -36.23 -24.21
N SER A 530 14.68 -35.19 -25.03
CA SER A 530 14.11 -35.33 -26.37
C SER A 530 15.18 -35.96 -27.25
N VAL A 531 14.96 -37.23 -27.53
CA VAL A 531 15.63 -38.02 -28.57
C VAL A 531 15.87 -37.17 -29.82
N ASN A 532 17.12 -37.07 -30.22
CA ASN A 532 17.56 -37.10 -31.60
C ASN A 532 18.96 -37.72 -31.67
#